data_AF-A0A396HSA8-F1
#
_entry.id   AF-A0A396HSA8-F1
#
_cell.length_a   1.000
_cell.length_b   1.000
_cell.length_c   1.000
_cell.angle_alpha   90.00
_cell.angle_beta   90.00
_cell.angle_gamma   90.00
#
_symmetry.space_group_name_H-M   'P 1'
#
loop_
_entity.id
_entity.type
_entity.pdbx_description
1 polymer ?
#
loop_
_entity_poly.entity_id
_entity_poly.type
_entity_poly.pdbx_seq_one_letter_code
_entity_poly.pdbx_strand_id
1 'polypeptide(L)'
;MYLKQSKYVNELLKKFNMEKSSSCPTPMITGKDFTVKAELMNNPSLFRKAIGALQYLTNTRPDITYAVNKLSQYLSSPTILHWQGVKRIFRYLQGTKNFCLHIKPGADLDLTRFSDADWATSHDDRKSIAGQCVFLGETLISWSSRKKKVVSRSSTESEYRALADLAAEITWIKSLLQEITLPITRVLTLWCDNLSAKALASNPVLHARSKHIEVDVHFIRDKVLKNQITVAYVPSVDQTADCLTKPLTHTRFNHFRDKLGVVPAPTSLKEGVKEQ
;
A
#
# COMPACT_ATOMS: atom_id res chain seq x y z
N MET A 1 -13.24 -16.58 0.98
CA MET A 1 -13.86 -15.83 -0.13
C MET A 1 -12.77 -15.19 -0.97
N TYR A 2 -12.89 -15.18 -2.30
CA TYR A 2 -11.90 -14.58 -3.20
C TYR A 2 -12.50 -13.36 -3.92
N LEU A 3 -11.96 -12.17 -3.64
CA LEU A 3 -12.35 -10.93 -4.32
C LEU A 3 -11.58 -10.78 -5.63
N LYS A 4 -12.17 -11.26 -6.72
CA LYS A 4 -11.56 -11.25 -8.05
C LYS A 4 -12.19 -10.20 -8.98
N GLN A 5 -11.35 -9.56 -9.79
CA GLN A 5 -11.76 -8.61 -10.83
C GLN A 5 -11.24 -9.01 -12.22
N SER A 6 -11.07 -10.31 -12.49
CA SER A 6 -10.47 -10.81 -13.75
C SER A 6 -11.19 -10.34 -15.01
N LYS A 7 -12.53 -10.23 -14.99
CA LYS A 7 -13.31 -9.66 -16.10
C LYS A 7 -12.91 -8.20 -16.37
N TYR A 8 -12.88 -7.37 -15.32
CA TYR A 8 -12.47 -5.97 -15.42
C TYR A 8 -11.03 -5.83 -15.91
N VAL A 9 -10.11 -6.68 -15.43
CA VAL A 9 -8.71 -6.69 -15.89
C VAL A 9 -8.64 -7.00 -17.39
N ASN A 10 -9.39 -7.98 -17.89
CA ASN A 10 -9.41 -8.30 -19.32
C ASN A 10 -9.98 -7.14 -20.16
N GLU A 11 -11.10 -6.55 -19.74
CA GLU A 11 -11.69 -5.38 -20.41
C GLU A 11 -10.75 -4.18 -20.42
N LEU A 12 -10.02 -3.96 -19.32
CA LEU A 12 -9.01 -2.92 -19.18
C LEU A 12 -7.86 -3.13 -20.18
N LEU A 13 -7.35 -4.35 -20.26
CA LEU A 13 -6.27 -4.71 -21.18
C LEU A 13 -6.71 -4.57 -22.64
N LYS A 14 -7.96 -4.93 -22.96
CA LYS A 14 -8.56 -4.68 -24.28
C LYS A 14 -8.63 -3.20 -24.61
N LYS A 15 -9.19 -2.41 -23.70
CA LYS A 15 -9.39 -0.95 -23.87
C LYS A 15 -8.10 -0.20 -24.15
N PHE A 16 -6.97 -0.64 -23.59
CA PHE A 16 -5.67 0.00 -23.78
C PHE A 16 -4.73 -0.75 -24.74
N ASN A 17 -5.24 -1.70 -25.54
CA ASN A 17 -4.49 -2.49 -26.53
C ASN A 17 -3.31 -3.28 -25.92
N MET A 18 -3.52 -3.85 -24.73
CA MET A 18 -2.52 -4.61 -23.96
C MET A 18 -2.82 -6.11 -23.85
N GLU A 19 -3.86 -6.63 -24.52
CA GLU A 19 -4.27 -8.06 -24.44
C GLU A 19 -3.17 -9.03 -24.90
N LYS A 20 -2.40 -8.65 -25.92
CA LYS A 20 -1.30 -9.43 -26.49
C LYS A 20 0.07 -9.02 -25.93
N SER A 21 0.10 -8.19 -24.88
CA SER A 21 1.36 -7.77 -24.28
C SER A 21 2.05 -8.92 -23.57
N SER A 22 3.39 -8.92 -23.54
CA SER A 22 4.15 -9.89 -22.73
C SER A 22 4.03 -9.54 -21.25
N SER A 23 3.87 -10.55 -20.40
CA SER A 23 3.77 -10.32 -18.95
C SER A 23 5.08 -9.81 -18.36
N CYS A 24 5.00 -9.18 -17.18
CA CYS A 24 6.18 -8.87 -16.37
C CYS A 24 5.92 -9.18 -14.89
N PRO A 25 6.97 -9.48 -14.11
CA PRO A 25 6.81 -10.00 -12.75
C PRO A 25 6.44 -8.95 -11.69
N THR A 26 6.68 -7.65 -11.94
CA THR A 26 6.40 -6.58 -10.99
C THR A 26 5.75 -5.38 -11.68
N PRO A 27 4.88 -4.61 -11.00
CA PRO A 27 4.20 -3.45 -11.58
C PRO A 27 5.14 -2.24 -11.80
N MET A 28 6.26 -2.17 -11.06
CA MET A 28 7.25 -1.09 -11.16
C MET A 28 8.68 -1.64 -11.04
N ILE A 29 9.65 -0.94 -11.64
CA ILE A 29 11.08 -1.32 -11.62
C ILE A 29 11.77 -0.55 -10.49
N THR A 30 12.68 -1.22 -9.79
CA THR A 30 13.57 -0.60 -8.79
C THR A 30 14.54 0.37 -9.46
N GLY A 31 14.75 1.55 -8.87
CA GLY A 31 15.74 2.52 -9.36
C GLY A 31 15.37 3.25 -10.66
N LYS A 32 14.16 3.04 -11.21
CA LYS A 32 13.70 3.84 -12.35
C LYS A 32 13.16 5.18 -11.86
N ASP A 33 13.84 6.25 -12.25
CA ASP A 33 13.41 7.61 -11.96
C ASP A 33 12.44 8.11 -13.05
N PHE A 34 11.27 8.61 -12.63
CA PHE A 34 10.28 9.21 -13.51
C PHE A 34 10.51 10.72 -13.72
N THR A 35 11.47 11.31 -13.01
CA THR A 35 11.76 12.75 -13.08
C THR A 35 12.74 13.13 -14.20
N VAL A 36 13.29 12.14 -14.92
CA VAL A 36 14.10 12.40 -16.12
C VAL A 36 13.25 13.14 -17.14
N LYS A 37 13.75 14.32 -17.59
CA LYS A 37 13.11 15.10 -18.67
C LYS A 37 12.95 14.21 -19.90
N ALA A 38 11.72 13.77 -20.11
CA ALA A 38 11.31 13.00 -21.26
C ALA A 38 10.26 13.77 -22.05
N GLU A 39 10.10 13.39 -23.31
CA GLU A 39 9.10 13.96 -24.20
C GLU A 39 7.69 13.82 -23.59
N LEU A 40 6.91 14.90 -23.70
CA LEU A 40 5.52 14.92 -23.25
C LEU A 40 4.67 13.99 -24.12
N MET A 41 3.63 13.43 -23.54
CA MET A 41 2.67 12.65 -24.32
C MET A 41 1.83 13.56 -25.21
N ASN A 42 1.68 13.18 -26.48
CA ASN A 42 0.73 13.82 -27.40
C ASN A 42 -0.73 13.77 -26.90
N ASN A 43 -1.10 12.71 -26.16
CA ASN A 43 -2.45 12.55 -25.62
C ASN A 43 -2.45 12.32 -24.09
N PRO A 44 -2.40 13.39 -23.28
CA PRO A 44 -2.50 13.29 -21.82
C PRO A 44 -3.82 12.71 -21.31
N SER A 45 -4.91 12.84 -22.08
CA SER A 45 -6.23 12.29 -21.71
C SER A 45 -6.20 10.76 -21.65
N LEU A 46 -5.46 10.11 -22.56
CA LEU A 46 -5.27 8.66 -22.53
C LEU A 46 -4.61 8.20 -21.23
N PHE A 47 -3.58 8.92 -20.77
CA PHE A 47 -2.90 8.65 -19.51
C PHE A 47 -3.85 8.78 -18.32
N ARG A 48 -4.60 9.88 -18.23
CA ARG A 48 -5.58 10.11 -17.14
C ARG A 48 -6.65 9.03 -17.10
N LYS A 49 -7.18 8.62 -18.27
CA LYS A 49 -8.15 7.52 -18.39
C LYS A 49 -7.57 6.20 -17.89
N ALA A 50 -6.31 5.91 -18.20
CA ALA A 50 -5.64 4.69 -17.75
C ALA A 50 -5.42 4.67 -16.23
N ILE A 51 -4.92 5.77 -15.67
CA ILE A 51 -4.73 5.91 -14.22
C ILE A 51 -6.06 5.80 -13.47
N GLY A 52 -7.12 6.48 -13.92
CA GLY A 52 -8.43 6.40 -13.28
C GLY A 52 -8.99 4.97 -13.25
N ALA A 53 -8.80 4.21 -14.33
CA ALA A 53 -9.23 2.82 -14.39
C ALA A 53 -8.36 1.90 -13.51
N LEU A 54 -7.05 2.13 -13.46
CA LEU A 54 -6.15 1.42 -12.54
C LEU A 54 -6.44 1.75 -11.07
N GLN A 55 -6.85 2.99 -10.75
CA GLN A 55 -7.23 3.41 -9.40
C GLN A 55 -8.44 2.64 -8.88
N TYR A 56 -9.42 2.32 -9.75
CA TYR A 56 -10.53 1.47 -9.34
C TYR A 56 -10.05 0.04 -8.98
N LEU A 57 -9.10 -0.48 -9.74
CA LEU A 57 -8.54 -1.81 -9.51
C LEU A 57 -7.74 -1.91 -8.21
N THR A 58 -7.16 -0.82 -7.70
CA THR A 58 -6.42 -0.82 -6.42
C THR A 58 -7.30 -1.24 -5.23
N ASN A 59 -8.63 -1.18 -5.35
CA ASN A 59 -9.58 -1.62 -4.33
C ASN A 59 -9.62 -3.15 -4.13
N THR A 60 -9.11 -3.94 -5.07
CA THR A 60 -8.94 -5.41 -4.91
C THR A 60 -7.53 -5.90 -5.23
N ARG A 61 -6.66 -4.98 -5.68
CA ARG A 61 -5.27 -5.24 -6.05
C ARG A 61 -4.34 -4.32 -5.26
N PRO A 62 -4.18 -4.55 -3.94
CA PRO A 62 -3.27 -3.77 -3.11
C PRO A 62 -1.83 -3.78 -3.64
N ASP A 63 -1.45 -4.86 -4.32
CA ASP A 63 -0.14 -5.11 -4.94
C ASP A 63 0.25 -4.13 -6.07
N ILE A 64 -0.71 -3.40 -6.66
CA ILE A 64 -0.41 -2.34 -7.65
C ILE A 64 -0.53 -0.92 -7.08
N THR A 65 -0.98 -0.76 -5.84
CA THR A 65 -1.36 0.54 -5.25
C THR A 65 -0.23 1.55 -5.30
N TYR A 66 0.98 1.14 -4.91
CA TYR A 66 2.15 2.02 -4.97
C TYR A 66 2.41 2.52 -6.39
N ALA A 67 2.46 1.60 -7.35
CA ALA A 67 2.80 1.94 -8.74
C ALA A 67 1.77 2.89 -9.37
N VAL A 68 0.48 2.66 -9.09
CA VAL A 68 -0.63 3.51 -9.56
C VAL A 68 -0.54 4.90 -8.92
N ASN A 69 -0.38 4.98 -7.59
CA ASN A 69 -0.32 6.25 -6.86
C ASN A 69 0.97 7.04 -7.13
N LYS A 70 2.06 6.37 -7.50
CA LYS A 70 3.28 7.06 -7.94
C LYS A 70 3.06 7.72 -9.31
N LEU A 71 2.43 7.03 -10.25
CA LEU A 71 2.18 7.55 -11.60
C LEU A 71 1.05 8.60 -11.64
N SER A 72 0.08 8.52 -10.72
CA SER A 72 -1.00 9.51 -10.62
C SER A 72 -0.52 10.92 -10.26
N GLN A 73 0.71 11.07 -9.77
CA GLN A 73 1.33 12.38 -9.52
C GLN A 73 1.55 13.20 -10.80
N TYR A 74 1.58 12.54 -11.96
CA TYR A 74 1.91 13.14 -13.25
C TYR A 74 0.69 13.33 -14.17
N LEU A 75 -0.53 13.42 -13.62
CA LEU A 75 -1.78 13.54 -14.39
C LEU A 75 -1.90 14.84 -15.20
N SER A 76 -1.25 15.92 -14.73
CA SER A 76 -1.24 17.24 -15.38
C SER A 76 -0.39 17.23 -16.65
N SER A 77 0.85 16.74 -16.54
CA SER A 77 1.87 16.75 -17.60
C SER A 77 2.56 15.39 -17.74
N PRO A 78 1.89 14.36 -18.27
CA PRO A 78 2.48 13.04 -18.41
C PRO A 78 3.49 12.97 -19.57
N THR A 79 4.58 12.24 -19.37
CA THR A 79 5.63 11.99 -20.36
C THR A 79 5.53 10.58 -20.95
N ILE A 80 6.28 10.31 -22.02
CA ILE A 80 6.40 8.96 -22.58
C ILE A 80 6.92 7.96 -21.53
N LEU A 81 7.81 8.38 -20.62
CA LEU A 81 8.29 7.53 -19.53
C LEU A 81 7.17 7.17 -18.53
N HIS A 82 6.30 8.12 -18.19
CA HIS A 82 5.12 7.85 -17.35
C HIS A 82 4.19 6.84 -18.03
N TRP A 83 3.97 6.99 -19.35
CA TRP A 83 3.16 6.04 -20.11
C TRP A 83 3.77 4.64 -20.14
N GLN A 84 5.08 4.52 -20.29
CA GLN A 84 5.76 3.22 -20.17
C GLN A 84 5.56 2.60 -18.79
N GLY A 85 5.54 3.40 -17.72
CA GLY A 85 5.19 2.95 -16.37
C GLY A 85 3.79 2.36 -16.32
N VAL A 86 2.79 3.05 -16.88
CA VAL A 86 1.41 2.55 -16.95
C VAL A 86 1.32 1.25 -17.76
N LYS A 87 1.99 1.18 -18.93
CA LYS A 87 2.07 -0.06 -19.72
C LYS A 87 2.70 -1.21 -18.93
N ARG A 88 3.69 -0.95 -18.08
CA ARG A 88 4.27 -1.98 -17.20
C ARG A 88 3.24 -2.52 -16.22
N ILE A 89 2.42 -1.67 -15.60
CA ILE A 89 1.33 -2.13 -14.73
C ILE A 89 0.38 -3.05 -15.52
N PHE A 90 0.00 -2.68 -16.74
CA PHE A 90 -0.82 -3.55 -17.60
C PHE A 90 -0.14 -4.88 -17.93
N ARG A 91 1.17 -4.90 -18.22
CA ARG A 91 1.94 -6.15 -18.42
C ARG A 91 2.00 -7.01 -17.15
N TYR A 92 2.08 -6.41 -15.98
CA TYR A 92 1.99 -7.14 -14.71
C TYR A 92 0.60 -7.76 -14.52
N LEU A 93 -0.45 -6.98 -14.79
CA LEU A 93 -1.84 -7.47 -14.75
C LEU A 93 -2.10 -8.58 -15.77
N GLN A 94 -1.46 -8.52 -16.95
CA GLN A 94 -1.54 -9.58 -17.97
C GLN A 94 -1.03 -10.92 -17.44
N GLY A 95 0.03 -10.93 -16.62
CA GLY A 95 0.56 -12.14 -15.98
C GLY A 95 -0.23 -12.55 -14.73
N THR A 96 -1.04 -11.66 -14.16
CA THR A 96 -1.71 -11.84 -12.87
C THR A 96 -3.23 -11.65 -12.96
N LYS A 97 -3.84 -11.97 -14.11
CA LYS A 97 -5.29 -11.82 -14.35
C LYS A 97 -6.14 -12.60 -13.36
N ASN A 98 -5.64 -13.75 -12.93
CA ASN A 98 -6.32 -14.66 -12.02
C ASN A 98 -5.99 -14.38 -10.56
N PHE A 99 -5.15 -13.38 -10.26
CA PHE A 99 -4.84 -13.01 -8.89
C PHE A 99 -5.99 -12.20 -8.27
N CYS A 100 -6.22 -12.43 -7.00
CA CYS A 100 -7.35 -11.88 -6.26
C CYS A 100 -6.99 -11.71 -4.78
N LEU A 101 -7.70 -10.82 -4.10
CA LEU A 101 -7.56 -10.65 -2.67
C LEU A 101 -8.31 -11.78 -1.95
N HIS A 102 -7.60 -12.56 -1.14
CA HIS A 102 -8.16 -13.68 -0.40
C HIS A 102 -8.63 -13.23 0.99
N ILE A 103 -9.95 -13.27 1.20
CA ILE A 103 -10.59 -13.07 2.49
C ILE A 103 -10.74 -14.44 3.15
N LYS A 104 -10.00 -14.66 4.23
CA LYS A 104 -9.98 -15.93 4.97
C LYS A 104 -10.86 -15.82 6.22
N PRO A 105 -11.61 -16.89 6.57
CA PRO A 105 -12.19 -16.97 7.91
C PRO A 105 -11.05 -17.05 8.93
N GLY A 106 -11.18 -16.30 10.02
CA GLY A 106 -10.22 -16.32 11.13
C GLY A 106 -10.97 -16.57 12.44
N ALA A 107 -10.42 -17.46 13.28
CA ALA A 107 -10.96 -17.70 14.61
C ALA A 107 -10.61 -16.55 15.57
N ASP A 108 -9.42 -15.96 15.41
CA ASP A 108 -8.99 -14.77 16.14
C ASP A 108 -9.00 -13.54 15.21
N LEU A 109 -9.90 -12.59 15.50
CA LEU A 109 -10.10 -11.37 14.72
C LEU A 109 -9.34 -10.20 15.38
N ASP A 110 -8.01 -10.30 15.39
CA ASP A 110 -7.14 -9.19 15.81
C ASP A 110 -6.90 -8.19 14.70
N LEU A 111 -6.58 -6.96 15.07
CA LEU A 111 -6.01 -5.98 14.16
C LEU A 111 -4.48 -6.05 14.17
N THR A 112 -3.91 -6.61 13.11
CA THR A 112 -2.47 -6.48 12.82
C THR A 112 -2.25 -5.31 11.87
N ARG A 113 -1.30 -4.42 12.18
CA ARG A 113 -1.08 -3.22 11.37
C ARG A 113 0.39 -2.86 11.22
N PHE A 114 0.73 -2.43 10.03
CA PHE A 114 2.08 -2.06 9.63
C PHE A 114 2.08 -0.66 9.02
N SER A 115 3.08 0.14 9.39
CA SER A 115 3.35 1.47 8.82
C SER A 115 4.80 1.52 8.36
N ASP A 116 5.03 2.11 7.20
CA ASP A 116 6.36 2.38 6.63
C ASP A 116 6.33 3.75 5.93
N ALA A 117 7.48 4.42 5.86
CA ALA A 117 7.64 5.65 5.11
C ALA A 117 8.98 5.73 4.37
N ASP A 118 8.93 5.75 3.04
CA ASP A 118 10.11 6.04 2.24
C ASP A 118 10.39 7.56 2.25
N TRP A 119 11.52 7.93 2.86
CA TRP A 119 11.89 9.32 3.15
C TRP A 119 12.48 10.02 1.93
N ALA A 120 11.95 11.21 1.61
CA ALA A 120 12.48 12.11 0.58
C ALA A 120 12.62 11.47 -0.84
N THR A 121 11.84 10.43 -1.10
CA THR A 121 11.87 9.60 -2.33
C THR A 121 11.38 10.35 -3.57
N SER A 122 10.50 11.33 -3.39
CA SER A 122 10.05 12.15 -4.51
C SER A 122 11.17 13.10 -4.92
N HIS A 123 11.84 12.84 -6.04
CA HIS A 123 12.92 13.71 -6.53
C HIS A 123 12.42 15.13 -6.86
N ASP A 124 11.15 15.29 -7.25
CA ASP A 124 10.54 16.57 -7.62
C ASP A 124 10.40 17.55 -6.45
N ASP A 125 10.02 17.08 -5.27
CA ASP A 125 9.64 17.92 -4.12
C ASP A 125 10.14 17.41 -2.76
N ARG A 126 10.94 16.33 -2.76
CA ARG A 126 11.50 15.67 -1.58
C ARG A 126 10.48 15.24 -0.53
N LYS A 127 9.22 15.04 -0.93
CA LYS A 127 8.19 14.50 -0.04
C LYS A 127 8.28 12.98 0.04
N SER A 128 8.01 12.47 1.24
CA SER A 128 8.00 11.04 1.53
C SER A 128 6.76 10.35 0.96
N ILE A 129 6.86 9.04 0.71
CA ILE A 129 5.70 8.17 0.45
C ILE A 129 5.46 7.33 1.70
N ALA A 130 4.26 7.40 2.28
CA ALA A 130 3.87 6.55 3.38
C ALA A 130 2.96 5.43 2.91
N GLY A 131 3.21 4.25 3.45
CA GLY A 131 2.49 3.02 3.16
C GLY A 131 1.95 2.44 4.45
N GLN A 132 0.74 1.90 4.41
CA GLN A 132 0.17 1.22 5.55
C GLN A 132 -0.69 0.05 5.11
N CYS A 133 -0.76 -0.98 5.96
CA CYS A 133 -1.68 -2.09 5.79
C CYS A 133 -2.22 -2.55 7.14
N VAL A 134 -3.51 -2.88 7.16
CA VAL A 134 -4.27 -3.31 8.34
C VAL A 134 -4.98 -4.60 8.00
N PHE A 135 -4.78 -5.61 8.84
CA PHE A 135 -5.35 -6.93 8.74
C PHE A 135 -6.32 -7.17 9.89
N LEU A 136 -7.46 -7.79 9.61
CA LEU A 136 -8.35 -8.40 10.60
C LEU A 136 -8.15 -9.93 10.56
N GLY A 137 -7.52 -10.48 11.61
CA GLY A 137 -6.94 -11.81 11.55
C GLY A 137 -5.90 -11.90 10.44
N GLU A 138 -6.08 -12.84 9.50
CA GLU A 138 -5.22 -12.97 8.31
C GLU A 138 -5.71 -12.17 7.10
N THR A 139 -6.85 -11.49 7.20
CA THR A 139 -7.46 -10.82 6.04
C THR A 139 -7.06 -9.34 6.01
N LEU A 140 -6.47 -8.90 4.91
CA LEU A 140 -6.22 -7.46 4.68
C LEU A 140 -7.56 -6.72 4.51
N ILE A 141 -7.80 -5.72 5.37
CA ILE A 141 -9.04 -4.93 5.37
C ILE A 141 -8.83 -3.46 4.99
N SER A 142 -7.62 -2.93 5.19
CA SER A 142 -7.25 -1.58 4.74
C SER A 142 -5.81 -1.53 4.29
N TRP A 143 -5.54 -0.73 3.26
CA TRP A 143 -4.21 -0.44 2.77
C TRP A 143 -4.17 0.94 2.12
N SER A 144 -3.00 1.57 2.15
CA SER A 144 -2.80 2.80 1.39
C SER A 144 -1.33 3.02 1.04
N SER A 145 -1.10 3.78 -0.04
CA SER A 145 0.21 4.30 -0.44
C SER A 145 0.01 5.78 -0.78
N ARG A 146 0.45 6.68 0.07
CA ARG A 146 0.15 8.12 -0.05
C ARG A 146 1.42 8.95 0.00
N LYS A 147 1.55 9.88 -0.95
CA LYS A 147 2.56 10.93 -0.87
C LYS A 147 2.19 11.90 0.24
N LYS A 148 3.11 12.15 1.17
CA LYS A 148 2.91 13.13 2.25
C LYS A 148 2.79 14.54 1.67
N LYS A 149 1.97 15.37 2.29
CA LYS A 149 1.76 16.77 1.87
C LYS A 149 2.96 17.67 2.21
N VAL A 150 3.65 17.35 3.30
CA VAL A 150 4.76 18.09 3.88
C VAL A 150 6.06 17.29 3.73
N VAL A 151 7.17 18.00 3.55
CA VAL A 151 8.52 17.43 3.51
C VAL A 151 8.98 17.09 4.93
N SER A 152 9.49 15.88 5.13
CA SER A 152 10.11 15.49 6.40
C SER A 152 11.61 15.77 6.34
N ARG A 153 12.18 16.27 7.42
CA ARG A 153 13.61 16.60 7.57
C ARG A 153 14.46 15.41 8.03
N SER A 154 13.83 14.31 8.44
CA SER A 154 14.49 13.05 8.77
C SER A 154 13.61 11.84 8.45
N SER A 155 14.22 10.65 8.35
CA SER A 155 13.48 9.39 8.21
C SER A 155 12.60 9.11 9.43
N THR A 156 13.11 9.38 10.64
CA THR A 156 12.32 9.26 11.88
C THR A 156 11.05 10.08 11.84
N GLU A 157 11.13 11.31 11.31
CA GLU A 157 9.97 12.20 11.20
C GLU A 157 8.95 11.68 10.18
N SER A 158 9.38 11.16 9.02
CA SER A 158 8.44 10.60 8.05
C SER A 158 7.76 9.33 8.56
N GLU A 159 8.51 8.47 9.24
CA GLU A 159 8.00 7.25 9.89
C GLU A 159 7.00 7.60 10.98
N TYR A 160 7.33 8.56 11.84
CA TYR A 160 6.44 8.97 12.92
C TYR A 160 5.12 9.59 12.39
N ARG A 161 5.19 10.36 11.30
CA ARG A 161 3.98 10.85 10.62
C ARG A 161 3.18 9.73 9.98
N ALA A 162 3.81 8.66 9.49
CA ALA A 162 3.10 7.50 8.95
C ALA A 162 2.41 6.72 10.08
N LEU A 163 3.06 6.58 11.23
CA LEU A 163 2.46 6.02 12.45
C LEU A 163 1.26 6.84 12.93
N ALA A 164 1.31 8.17 12.87
CA ALA A 164 0.22 9.03 13.31
C ALA A 164 -1.02 8.86 12.41
N ASP A 165 -0.83 8.81 11.09
CA ASP A 165 -1.90 8.50 10.13
C ASP A 165 -2.52 7.12 10.41
N LEU A 166 -1.68 6.10 10.63
CA LEU A 166 -2.14 4.76 10.95
C LEU A 166 -2.89 4.71 12.29
N ALA A 167 -2.43 5.45 13.30
CA ALA A 167 -3.09 5.55 14.60
C ALA A 167 -4.49 6.18 14.50
N ALA A 168 -4.65 7.17 13.61
CA ALA A 168 -5.96 7.77 13.34
C ALA A 168 -6.88 6.77 12.61
N GLU A 169 -6.38 6.09 11.58
CA GLU A 169 -7.13 5.08 10.84
C GLU A 169 -7.56 3.91 11.74
N ILE A 170 -6.65 3.39 12.57
CA ILE A 170 -6.97 2.27 13.45
C ILE A 170 -7.95 2.65 14.55
N THR A 171 -7.92 3.91 15.02
CA THR A 171 -8.93 4.42 15.95
C THR A 171 -10.30 4.37 15.29
N TRP A 172 -10.42 4.83 14.04
CA TRP A 172 -11.66 4.77 13.28
C TRP A 172 -12.13 3.33 13.01
N ILE A 173 -11.23 2.44 12.55
CA ILE A 173 -11.55 1.03 12.31
C ILE A 173 -12.04 0.36 13.61
N LYS A 174 -11.36 0.60 14.74
CA LYS A 174 -11.77 0.04 16.04
C LYS A 174 -13.18 0.50 16.44
N SER A 175 -13.51 1.78 16.25
CA SER A 175 -14.86 2.31 16.50
C SER A 175 -15.90 1.67 15.59
N LEU A 176 -15.60 1.55 14.29
CA LEU A 176 -16.50 0.88 13.34
C LEU A 176 -16.75 -0.59 13.73
N LEU A 177 -15.69 -1.33 14.08
CA LEU A 177 -15.80 -2.72 14.51
C LEU A 177 -16.64 -2.87 15.78
N GLN A 178 -16.54 -1.92 16.71
CA GLN A 178 -17.39 -1.88 17.90
C GLN A 178 -18.87 -1.68 17.56
N GLU A 179 -19.19 -0.79 16.60
CA GLU A 179 -20.57 -0.55 16.14
C GLU A 179 -21.19 -1.79 15.46
N ILE A 180 -20.39 -2.54 14.69
CA ILE A 180 -20.82 -3.80 14.06
C ILE A 180 -20.67 -5.03 14.99
N THR A 181 -20.74 -4.80 16.30
CA THR A 181 -20.75 -5.83 17.36
C THR A 181 -19.50 -6.72 17.42
N LEU A 182 -18.35 -6.24 16.94
CA LEU A 182 -17.03 -6.88 17.05
C LEU A 182 -16.06 -6.07 17.91
N PRO A 183 -16.25 -5.99 19.25
CA PRO A 183 -15.39 -5.19 20.10
C PRO A 183 -13.97 -5.77 20.22
N ILE A 184 -12.97 -4.95 19.91
CA ILE A 184 -11.55 -5.29 20.11
C ILE A 184 -11.07 -4.70 21.43
N THR A 185 -10.94 -5.57 22.44
CA THR A 185 -10.57 -5.18 23.81
C THR A 185 -9.06 -5.06 24.03
N ARG A 186 -8.25 -5.74 23.22
CA ARG A 186 -6.79 -5.71 23.32
C ARG A 186 -6.17 -4.37 22.89
N VAL A 187 -4.99 -4.11 23.44
CA VAL A 187 -4.14 -2.96 23.10
C VAL A 187 -3.57 -3.14 21.70
N LEU A 188 -3.56 -2.08 20.90
CA LEU A 188 -3.17 -2.16 19.50
C LEU A 188 -1.69 -1.77 19.24
N THR A 189 -0.83 -2.74 18.99
CA THR A 189 0.59 -2.64 18.56
C THR A 189 0.87 -2.14 17.12
N LEU A 190 1.05 -0.84 16.88
CA LEU A 190 1.53 -0.34 15.58
C LEU A 190 2.95 -0.85 15.28
N TRP A 191 3.13 -1.60 14.18
CA TRP A 191 4.44 -2.09 13.75
C TRP A 191 5.11 -1.09 12.78
N CYS A 192 6.36 -0.71 13.10
CA CYS A 192 7.22 0.09 12.23
C CYS A 192 8.66 -0.44 12.26
N ASP A 193 9.48 -0.13 11.27
CA ASP A 193 10.87 -0.61 11.19
C ASP A 193 11.89 0.46 11.63
N ASN A 194 11.43 1.53 12.27
CA ASN A 194 12.28 2.61 12.75
C ASN A 194 12.35 2.65 14.29
N LEU A 195 13.50 2.25 14.84
CA LEU A 195 13.77 2.26 16.29
C LEU A 195 13.67 3.66 16.91
N SER A 196 14.04 4.71 16.18
CA SER A 196 13.95 6.09 16.66
C SER A 196 12.49 6.54 16.78
N ALA A 197 11.64 6.15 15.83
CA ALA A 197 10.21 6.45 15.88
C ALA A 197 9.53 5.73 17.05
N LYS A 198 9.87 4.45 17.28
CA LYS A 198 9.46 3.71 18.48
C LYS A 198 9.88 4.41 19.77
N ALA A 199 11.16 4.78 19.88
CA ALA A 199 11.68 5.46 21.07
C ALA A 199 10.98 6.80 21.33
N LEU A 200 10.66 7.55 20.26
CA LEU A 200 9.94 8.82 20.37
C LEU A 200 8.50 8.64 20.88
N ALA A 201 7.85 7.52 20.53
CA ALA A 201 6.50 7.20 21.00
C ALA A 201 6.49 6.77 22.49
N SER A 202 7.52 6.08 22.95
CA SER A 202 7.61 5.59 24.33
C SER A 202 8.12 6.62 25.35
N ASN A 203 8.90 7.62 24.93
CA ASN A 203 9.58 8.52 25.86
C ASN A 203 8.92 9.92 25.93
N PRO A 204 8.30 10.30 27.07
CA PRO A 204 7.65 11.60 27.23
C PRO A 204 8.62 12.79 27.30
N VAL A 205 9.93 12.57 27.50
CA VAL A 205 10.92 13.65 27.68
C VAL A 205 11.54 14.11 26.35
N LEU A 206 11.48 13.29 25.30
CA LEU A 206 12.04 13.60 23.97
C LEU A 206 11.10 14.56 23.21
N HIS A 207 11.17 15.85 23.51
CA HIS A 207 10.41 16.91 22.82
C HIS A 207 11.29 17.97 22.13
N ALA A 208 12.51 18.20 22.62
CA ALA A 208 13.34 19.34 22.21
C ALA A 208 13.65 19.38 20.69
N ARG A 209 13.70 18.22 20.01
CA ARG A 209 14.05 18.10 18.58
C ARG A 209 12.84 17.82 17.65
N SER A 210 11.62 17.70 18.18
CA SER A 210 10.43 17.23 17.42
C SER A 210 9.30 18.26 17.31
N LYS A 211 9.56 19.55 17.58
CA LYS A 211 8.53 20.63 17.55
C LYS A 211 7.73 20.69 16.24
N HIS A 212 8.36 20.36 15.11
CA HIS A 212 7.75 20.39 13.77
C HIS A 212 6.82 19.18 13.47
N ILE A 213 6.72 18.23 14.39
CA ILE A 213 5.73 17.13 14.41
C ILE A 213 5.03 17.04 15.76
N GLU A 214 5.00 18.14 16.52
CA GLU A 214 4.53 18.12 17.91
C GLU A 214 3.10 17.60 18.05
N VAL A 215 2.21 17.95 17.12
CA VAL A 215 0.82 17.47 17.10
C VAL A 215 0.77 15.95 16.92
N ASP A 216 1.53 15.40 15.98
CA ASP A 216 1.59 13.96 15.73
C ASP A 216 2.17 13.23 16.95
N VAL A 217 3.20 13.82 17.58
CA VAL A 217 3.83 13.30 18.79
C VAL A 217 2.85 13.24 19.95
N HIS A 218 2.15 14.33 20.24
CA HIS A 218 1.13 14.36 21.29
C HIS A 218 -0.02 13.39 21.00
N PHE A 219 -0.47 13.30 19.75
CA PHE A 219 -1.55 12.38 19.36
C PHE A 219 -1.20 10.91 19.66
N ILE A 220 -0.04 10.44 19.20
CA ILE A 220 0.38 9.06 19.47
C ILE A 220 0.60 8.84 20.97
N ARG A 221 1.22 9.81 21.67
CA ARG A 221 1.50 9.67 23.11
C ARG A 221 0.25 9.63 23.95
N ASP A 222 -0.74 10.47 23.68
CA ASP A 222 -2.04 10.42 24.36
C ASP A 222 -2.67 9.02 24.24
N LYS A 223 -2.60 8.43 23.05
CA LYS A 223 -3.11 7.08 22.79
C LYS A 223 -2.31 5.98 23.50
N VAL A 224 -0.99 6.13 23.60
CA VAL A 224 -0.11 5.21 24.33
C VAL A 224 -0.36 5.31 25.85
N LEU A 225 -0.45 6.52 26.40
CA LEU A 225 -0.72 6.75 27.83
C LEU A 225 -2.09 6.24 28.26
N LYS A 226 -3.09 6.34 27.38
CA LYS A 226 -4.43 5.74 27.58
C LYS A 226 -4.48 4.23 27.35
N ASN A 227 -3.33 3.59 27.12
CA ASN A 227 -3.21 2.16 26.82
C ASN A 227 -4.10 1.71 25.65
N GLN A 228 -4.32 2.58 24.66
CA GLN A 228 -5.14 2.28 23.48
C GLN A 228 -4.29 1.66 22.37
N ILE A 229 -3.05 2.14 22.23
CA ILE A 229 -2.08 1.66 21.25
C ILE A 229 -0.72 1.45 21.91
N THR A 230 0.12 0.64 21.30
CA THR A 230 1.56 0.58 21.57
C THR A 230 2.33 0.62 20.26
N VAL A 231 3.59 1.04 20.27
CA VAL A 231 4.43 1.07 19.06
C VAL A 231 5.55 0.05 19.23
N ALA A 232 5.69 -0.86 18.27
CA ALA A 232 6.70 -1.90 18.29
C ALA A 232 7.52 -1.93 17.01
N TYR A 233 8.71 -2.51 17.13
CA TYR A 233 9.65 -2.65 16.03
C TYR A 233 9.40 -3.96 15.27
N VAL A 234 9.38 -3.89 13.95
CA VAL A 234 9.41 -5.03 13.04
C VAL A 234 10.64 -4.91 12.13
N PRO A 235 11.42 -5.98 11.88
CA PRO A 235 12.50 -5.92 10.90
C PRO A 235 11.98 -5.62 9.49
N SER A 236 12.75 -4.89 8.67
CA SER A 236 12.32 -4.54 7.30
C SER A 236 12.07 -5.76 6.39
N VAL A 237 12.56 -6.95 6.74
CA VAL A 237 12.23 -8.20 6.02
C VAL A 237 10.78 -8.63 6.25
N ASP A 238 10.19 -8.24 7.38
CA ASP A 238 8.82 -8.55 7.78
C ASP A 238 7.87 -7.36 7.68
N GLN A 239 8.40 -6.19 7.32
CA GLN A 239 7.65 -4.96 7.12
C GLN A 239 6.78 -5.03 5.86
N THR A 240 5.54 -5.51 6.01
CA THR A 240 4.63 -5.71 4.87
C THR A 240 4.29 -4.41 4.14
N ALA A 241 4.33 -3.28 4.84
CA ALA A 241 4.06 -1.96 4.25
C ALA A 241 5.15 -1.49 3.26
N ASP A 242 6.34 -2.12 3.22
CA ASP A 242 7.43 -1.78 2.28
C ASP A 242 6.95 -1.76 0.82
N CYS A 243 6.11 -2.73 0.43
CA CYS A 243 5.62 -2.83 -0.95
C CYS A 243 4.65 -1.70 -1.34
N LEU A 244 4.22 -0.91 -0.36
CA LEU A 244 3.35 0.26 -0.52
C LEU A 244 4.12 1.59 -0.50
N THR A 245 5.42 1.59 -0.23
CA THR A 245 6.23 2.83 -0.18
C THR A 245 7.26 2.93 -1.28
N LYS A 246 7.75 1.79 -1.79
CA LYS A 246 8.86 1.74 -2.75
C LYS A 246 8.72 0.56 -3.72
N PRO A 247 9.32 0.64 -4.93
CA PRO A 247 9.42 -0.51 -5.80
C PRO A 247 10.38 -1.53 -5.18
N LEU A 248 10.05 -2.81 -5.32
CA LEU A 248 10.84 -3.91 -4.76
C LEU A 248 11.37 -4.83 -5.85
N THR A 249 12.42 -5.59 -5.52
CA THR A 249 12.90 -6.69 -6.35
C THR A 249 11.79 -7.73 -6.53
N HIS A 250 11.85 -8.51 -7.62
CA HIS A 250 10.84 -9.52 -7.92
C HIS A 250 10.55 -10.47 -6.75
N THR A 251 11.60 -10.97 -6.08
CA THR A 251 11.49 -11.89 -4.95
C THR A 251 10.80 -11.24 -3.75
N ARG A 252 11.22 -10.03 -3.35
CA ARG A 252 10.59 -9.29 -2.25
C ARG A 252 9.16 -8.86 -2.56
N PHE A 253 8.90 -8.43 -3.80
CA PHE A 253 7.58 -8.03 -4.24
C PHE A 253 6.60 -9.21 -4.16
N ASN A 254 6.96 -10.38 -4.66
CA ASN A 254 6.10 -11.56 -4.57
C ASN A 254 5.85 -11.97 -3.11
N HIS A 255 6.89 -11.96 -2.27
CA HIS A 255 6.75 -12.27 -0.85
C HIS A 255 5.71 -11.36 -0.17
N PHE A 256 5.79 -10.05 -0.38
CA PHE A 256 4.82 -9.12 0.22
C PHE A 256 3.46 -9.14 -0.45
N ARG A 257 3.37 -9.38 -1.77
CA ARG A 257 2.08 -9.60 -2.45
C ARG A 257 1.33 -10.76 -1.80
N ASP A 258 2.03 -11.85 -1.52
CA ASP A 258 1.44 -13.04 -0.91
C ASP A 258 1.05 -12.75 0.56
N LYS A 259 1.88 -12.00 1.32
CA LYS A 259 1.54 -11.50 2.68
C LYS A 259 0.33 -10.55 2.69
N LEU A 260 0.14 -9.73 1.65
CA LEU A 260 -1.06 -8.90 1.46
C LEU A 260 -2.32 -9.72 1.11
N GLY A 261 -2.18 -11.05 0.93
CA GLY A 261 -3.29 -11.93 0.58
C GLY A 261 -3.67 -11.90 -0.90
N VAL A 262 -2.82 -11.34 -1.78
CA VAL A 262 -3.07 -11.34 -3.23
C VAL A 262 -2.49 -12.61 -3.84
N VAL A 263 -3.36 -13.59 -4.08
CA VAL A 263 -2.98 -14.94 -4.50
C VAL A 263 -3.72 -15.35 -5.78
N PRO A 264 -3.20 -16.33 -6.55
CA PRO A 264 -3.96 -16.91 -7.65
C PRO A 264 -5.28 -17.49 -7.13
N ALA A 265 -6.38 -17.15 -7.78
CA ALA A 265 -7.66 -17.80 -7.52
C ALA A 265 -7.55 -19.30 -7.85
N PRO A 266 -8.13 -20.19 -7.03
CA PRO A 266 -8.16 -21.61 -7.36
C PRO A 266 -8.83 -21.80 -8.72
N THR A 267 -8.21 -22.62 -9.56
CA THR A 267 -8.78 -22.99 -10.84
C THR A 267 -9.91 -23.95 -10.52
N SER A 268 -11.16 -23.58 -10.83
CA SER A 268 -12.27 -24.52 -10.72
C SER A 268 -11.99 -25.62 -11.74
N LEU A 269 -11.45 -26.75 -11.28
CA LEU A 269 -11.62 -28.02 -11.96
C LEU A 269 -13.13 -28.21 -11.99
N LYS A 270 -13.74 -28.05 -13.17
CA LYS A 270 -15.07 -28.61 -13.39
C LYS A 270 -14.90 -30.10 -13.11
N GLU A 271 -15.47 -30.56 -12.00
CA GLU A 271 -15.65 -31.98 -11.75
C GLU A 271 -16.24 -32.57 -13.02
N GLY A 272 -15.50 -33.51 -13.62
CA GLY A 272 -16.02 -34.29 -14.74
C GLY A 272 -17.26 -34.99 -14.22
N VAL A 273 -18.41 -34.61 -14.76
CA VAL A 273 -19.64 -35.39 -14.65
C VAL A 273 -19.30 -36.77 -15.21
N LYS A 274 -19.05 -37.73 -14.32
CA LYS A 274 -19.13 -39.15 -14.69
C LYS A 274 -20.62 -39.43 -14.86
N GLU A 275 -21.05 -39.49 -16.11
CA GLU A 275 -22.28 -40.15 -16.47
C GLU A 275 -22.18 -41.62 -16.00
N GLN A 276 -23.10 -42.02 -15.13
CA GLN A 276 -23.51 -43.40 -14.90
C GLN A 276 -25.02 -43.47 -15.13
#